data_AF-A0A2L2YW41-F1
#
_entry.id   AF-A0A2L2YW41-F1
#
_cell.length_a   1.000
_cell.length_b   1.000
_cell.length_c   1.000
_cell.angle_alpha   90.00
_cell.angle_beta   90.00
_cell.angle_gamma   90.00
#
_symmetry.space_group_name_H-M   'P 1'
#
loop_
_entity.id
_entity.type
_entity.pdbx_description
1 polymer ?
#
loop_
_entity_poly.entity_id
_entity_poly.type
_entity_poly.pdbx_seq_one_letter_code
_entity_poly.pdbx_strand_id
1 'polypeptide(L)'
;DEDVISIQDIKNDKYTFSDGVGMISTKLAKEIRKAFHDKEPLNIFDEPIYNPSAYQIRFKGCKGMVTENPNLEGRKLAIRPSMEKFFCESSNMLEIVKISAPSMHFICCFKLSYALIHII
;
A
#
# COMPACT_ATOMS: atom_id res chain seq x y z
N ASP A 1 4.02 2.06 -22.35
CA ASP A 1 3.05 1.54 -21.37
C ASP A 1 3.14 0.02 -21.15
N GLU A 2 4.31 -0.62 -21.36
CA GLU A 2 4.45 -2.09 -21.21
C GLU A 2 4.63 -2.58 -19.76
N ASP A 3 4.85 -1.65 -18.83
CA ASP A 3 5.10 -1.95 -17.42
C ASP A 3 3.80 -2.16 -16.62
N VAL A 4 2.62 -1.90 -17.18
CA VAL A 4 1.32 -2.03 -16.48
C VAL A 4 0.54 -3.20 -17.05
N ILE A 5 0.15 -4.15 -16.18
CA ILE A 5 -0.68 -5.30 -16.55
C ILE A 5 -2.05 -5.19 -15.89
N SER A 6 -3.12 -5.47 -16.63
CA SER A 6 -4.47 -5.56 -16.08
C SER A 6 -4.76 -6.99 -15.64
N ILE A 7 -5.08 -7.21 -14.36
CA ILE A 7 -5.45 -8.51 -13.81
C ILE A 7 -6.91 -8.52 -13.36
N GLN A 8 -7.61 -9.63 -13.56
CA GLN A 8 -9.02 -9.78 -13.18
C GLN A 8 -9.19 -9.91 -11.68
N ASP A 9 -10.24 -9.30 -11.13
CA ASP A 9 -10.59 -9.39 -9.72
C ASP A 9 -10.90 -10.81 -9.26
N ILE A 10 -10.39 -11.15 -8.08
CA ILE A 10 -10.71 -12.39 -7.38
C ILE A 10 -12.04 -12.17 -6.67
N LYS A 11 -13.11 -12.74 -7.22
CA LYS A 11 -14.48 -12.62 -6.73
C LYS A 11 -15.14 -13.98 -6.58
N ASN A 12 -16.01 -14.10 -5.57
CA ASN A 12 -17.06 -15.11 -5.52
C ASN A 12 -18.38 -14.48 -5.97
N ASP A 13 -19.46 -15.27 -6.09
CA ASP A 13 -20.78 -14.80 -6.55
C ASP A 13 -21.33 -13.60 -5.76
N LYS A 14 -20.88 -13.39 -4.51
CA LYS A 14 -21.38 -12.34 -3.61
C LYS A 14 -20.36 -11.26 -3.22
N TYR A 15 -19.06 -11.55 -3.28
CA TYR A 15 -18.03 -10.67 -2.73
C TYR A 15 -16.77 -10.63 -3.60
N THR A 16 -16.18 -9.45 -3.73
CA THR A 16 -14.87 -9.25 -4.35
C THR A 16 -13.80 -9.18 -3.27
N PHE A 17 -12.92 -10.16 -3.21
CA PHE A 17 -11.87 -10.26 -2.17
C PHE A 17 -10.67 -9.36 -2.46
N SER A 18 -10.38 -9.12 -3.74
CA SER A 18 -9.25 -8.31 -4.17
C SER A 18 -9.61 -6.85 -4.45
N ASP A 19 -10.73 -6.36 -3.90
CA ASP A 19 -11.20 -5.02 -4.21
C ASP A 19 -10.16 -3.96 -3.78
N GLY A 20 -9.62 -3.25 -4.76
CA GLY A 20 -8.68 -2.16 -4.51
C GLY A 20 -7.24 -2.62 -4.22
N VAL A 21 -6.91 -3.90 -4.44
CA VAL A 21 -5.57 -4.45 -4.15
C VAL A 21 -4.90 -5.03 -5.40
N GLY A 22 -3.97 -4.27 -5.98
CA GLY A 22 -3.11 -4.69 -7.07
C GLY A 22 -1.82 -5.37 -6.58
N MET A 23 -0.90 -5.64 -7.51
CA MET A 23 0.40 -6.24 -7.21
C MET A 23 1.52 -5.45 -7.86
N ILE A 24 2.71 -5.52 -7.29
CA ILE A 24 3.91 -4.88 -7.82
C ILE A 24 5.06 -5.89 -7.88
N SER A 25 5.83 -5.84 -8.95
CA SER A 25 7.05 -6.64 -9.09
C SER A 25 8.11 -6.23 -8.06
N THR A 26 8.92 -7.20 -7.63
CA THR A 26 10.05 -6.96 -6.72
C THR A 26 11.06 -5.95 -7.27
N LYS A 27 11.26 -5.88 -8.60
CA LYS A 27 12.17 -4.89 -9.19
C LYS A 27 11.63 -3.47 -9.02
N LEU A 28 10.36 -3.23 -9.35
CA LEU A 28 9.75 -1.91 -9.20
C LEU A 28 9.64 -1.51 -7.72
N ALA A 29 9.32 -2.45 -6.83
CA ALA A 29 9.31 -2.20 -5.39
C ALA A 29 10.69 -1.77 -4.86
N LYS A 30 11.78 -2.39 -5.34
CA LYS A 30 13.15 -1.98 -4.98
C LYS A 30 13.51 -0.59 -5.50
N GLU A 31 13.10 -0.22 -6.72
CA GLU A 31 13.29 1.14 -7.26
C GLU A 31 12.58 2.18 -6.38
N ILE A 32 11.34 1.88 -6.00
CA ILE A 32 10.57 2.72 -5.09
C ILE A 32 11.30 2.87 -3.76
N ARG A 33 11.75 1.77 -3.15
CA ARG A 33 12.49 1.80 -1.87
C ARG A 33 13.73 2.69 -1.97
N LYS A 34 14.54 2.52 -3.02
CA LYS A 34 15.71 3.37 -3.26
C LYS A 34 15.33 4.85 -3.36
N ALA A 35 14.32 5.19 -4.16
CA ALA A 35 13.86 6.56 -4.31
C ALA A 35 13.33 7.18 -2.99
N PHE A 36 12.80 6.37 -2.08
CA PHE A 36 12.43 6.82 -0.73
C PHE A 36 13.66 7.00 0.17
N HIS A 37 14.61 6.08 0.15
CA HIS A 37 15.87 6.20 0.92
C HIS A 37 16.68 7.44 0.53
N ASP A 38 16.68 7.80 -0.76
CA ASP A 38 17.39 8.98 -1.24
C ASP A 38 16.71 10.30 -0.82
N LYS A 39 15.38 10.28 -0.59
CA LYS A 39 14.59 11.47 -0.22
C LYS A 39 14.50 11.70 1.28
N GLU A 40 14.44 10.64 2.06
CA GLU A 40 14.43 10.66 3.52
C GLU A 40 15.68 9.91 3.99
N PRO A 41 16.84 10.60 4.12
CA PRO A 41 17.97 10.02 4.81
C PRO A 41 17.58 9.90 6.28
N LEU A 42 16.95 8.78 6.64
CA LEU A 42 16.80 8.34 8.02
C LEU A 42 18.21 8.02 8.55
N ASN A 43 19.02 9.07 8.76
CA ASN A 43 20.31 9.09 9.46
C ASN A 43 20.09 8.92 10.96
N ILE A 44 19.26 7.95 11.33
CA ILE A 44 18.80 7.74 12.70
C ILE A 44 18.80 6.22 12.90
N PHE A 45 19.99 5.73 13.23
CA PHE A 45 20.30 4.43 13.83
C PHE A 45 20.30 3.19 12.93
N ASP A 46 21.20 2.28 13.29
CA ASP A 46 21.38 0.89 12.85
C ASP A 46 20.13 0.01 13.03
N GLU A 47 18.95 0.49 12.62
CA GLU A 47 17.74 -0.31 12.53
C GLU A 47 17.68 -1.03 11.18
N PRO A 48 17.13 -2.25 11.12
CA PRO A 48 17.07 -3.03 9.89
C PRO A 48 16.37 -2.23 8.80
N ILE A 49 17.04 -2.09 7.64
CA ILE A 49 16.55 -1.41 6.44
C ILE A 49 15.06 -1.74 6.25
N TYR A 50 14.21 -0.77 6.58
CA TYR A 50 12.77 -0.99 6.57
C TYR A 50 12.31 -1.21 5.12
N ASN A 51 11.84 -2.42 4.84
CA ASN A 51 11.43 -2.85 3.50
C ASN A 51 9.90 -2.91 3.41
N PRO A 52 9.22 -1.84 2.97
CA PRO A 52 7.77 -1.86 2.82
C PRO A 52 7.35 -2.90 1.78
N SER A 53 6.39 -3.75 2.13
CA SER A 53 5.84 -4.78 1.24
C SER A 53 4.53 -4.33 0.57
N ALA A 54 3.91 -3.25 1.06
CA ALA A 54 2.69 -2.71 0.50
C ALA A 54 2.75 -1.19 0.35
N TYR A 55 2.12 -0.68 -0.71
CA TYR A 55 2.17 0.72 -1.10
C TYR A 55 0.76 1.21 -1.46
N GLN A 56 0.39 2.39 -0.98
CA GLN A 56 -0.82 3.07 -1.40
C GLN A 56 -0.50 3.93 -2.63
N ILE A 57 -1.18 3.66 -3.74
CA ILE A 57 -0.87 4.29 -5.02
C ILE A 57 -2.05 5.07 -5.59
N ARG A 58 -1.70 6.05 -6.44
CA ARG A 58 -2.60 6.72 -7.37
C ARG A 58 -1.96 6.73 -8.74
N PHE A 59 -2.68 6.23 -9.75
CA PHE A 59 -2.16 6.10 -11.11
C PHE A 59 -3.31 6.16 -12.12
N LYS A 60 -3.30 7.08 -13.09
CA LYS A 60 -4.33 7.15 -14.17
C LYS A 60 -5.79 7.08 -13.69
N GLY A 61 -6.10 7.64 -12.52
CA GLY A 61 -7.45 7.54 -11.93
C GLY A 61 -7.80 6.21 -11.27
N CYS A 62 -6.84 5.28 -11.23
CA CYS A 62 -6.84 4.14 -10.34
C CYS A 62 -6.35 4.54 -8.95
N LYS A 63 -7.06 4.07 -7.91
CA LYS A 63 -6.68 4.25 -6.51
C LYS A 63 -6.78 2.91 -5.79
N GLY A 64 -5.76 2.60 -5.00
CA GLY A 64 -5.79 1.44 -4.14
C GLY A 64 -4.45 1.15 -3.47
N MET A 65 -4.30 -0.10 -3.06
CA MET A 65 -3.08 -0.65 -2.51
C MET A 65 -2.41 -1.56 -3.54
N VAL A 66 -1.09 -1.65 -3.52
CA VAL A 66 -0.34 -2.66 -4.26
C VAL A 66 0.62 -3.38 -3.31
N THR A 67 0.70 -4.69 -3.44
CA THR A 67 1.56 -5.54 -2.62
C THR A 67 2.66 -6.17 -3.47
N GLU A 68 3.85 -6.31 -2.90
CA GLU A 68 4.96 -6.96 -3.58
C GLU A 68 4.63 -8.43 -3.87
N ASN A 69 4.82 -8.85 -5.12
CA ASN A 69 4.68 -10.24 -5.52
C ASN A 69 5.98 -10.72 -6.20
N PRO A 70 6.71 -11.68 -5.59
CA PRO A 70 7.97 -12.19 -6.14
C PRO A 70 7.79 -12.97 -7.44
N ASN A 71 6.57 -13.45 -7.76
CA ASN A 71 6.29 -14.18 -8.98
C ASN A 71 6.15 -13.27 -10.22
N LEU A 72 6.06 -11.95 -10.02
CA LEU A 72 6.00 -10.99 -11.13
C LEU A 72 7.41 -10.63 -11.58
N GLU A 73 7.83 -11.25 -12.68
CA GLU A 73 9.12 -10.95 -13.29
C GLU A 73 9.11 -9.62 -14.07
N GLY A 74 10.25 -8.93 -14.02
CA GLY A 74 10.45 -7.65 -14.70
C GLY A 74 10.01 -6.45 -13.87
N ARG A 75 9.77 -5.32 -14.53
CA ARG A 75 9.29 -4.07 -13.95
C ARG A 75 7.80 -3.95 -14.26
N LYS A 76 6.97 -4.56 -13.41
CA LYS A 76 5.52 -4.66 -13.64
C LYS A 76 4.70 -4.11 -12.48
N LEU A 77 3.60 -3.46 -12.82
CA LEU A 77 2.53 -3.00 -11.95
C LEU A 77 1.23 -3.66 -12.40
N ALA A 78 0.66 -4.52 -11.56
CA ALA A 78 -0.59 -5.20 -11.83
C ALA A 78 -1.76 -4.43 -11.21
N ILE A 79 -2.64 -3.90 -12.05
CA ILE A 79 -3.82 -3.14 -11.64
C ILE A 79 -5.07 -3.98 -11.91
N ARG A 80 -6.05 -3.86 -11.01
CA ARG A 80 -7.35 -4.52 -11.12
C ARG A 80 -8.43 -3.53 -11.58
N PRO A 81 -9.46 -3.98 -12.32
CA PRO A 81 -10.53 -3.09 -12.77
C PRO A 81 -11.28 -2.44 -11.59
N SER A 82 -11.41 -3.10 -10.43
CA SER A 82 -12.03 -2.46 -9.26
C SER A 82 -11.29 -1.22 -8.72
N MET A 83 -9.99 -1.08 -9.03
CA MET A 83 -9.17 0.06 -8.62
C MET A 83 -9.46 1.31 -9.44
N GLU A 84 -9.96 1.16 -10.66
CA GLU A 84 -10.29 2.26 -11.57
C GLU A 84 -11.53 2.99 -11.05
N LYS A 85 -11.36 4.26 -10.65
CA LYS A 85 -12.47 5.09 -10.15
C LYS A 85 -12.94 6.09 -11.19
N PHE A 86 -12.03 6.54 -12.05
CA PHE A 86 -12.31 7.41 -13.16
C PHE A 86 -11.31 7.14 -14.27
N PHE A 87 -11.77 7.23 -15.51
CA PHE A 87 -10.92 7.08 -16.68
C PHE A 87 -10.07 8.35 -16.84
N CYS A 88 -8.75 8.20 -16.94
CA CYS A 88 -7.82 9.30 -17.14
C CYS A 88 -6.69 8.90 -18.09
N GLU A 89 -6.65 9.49 -19.28
CA GLU A 89 -5.63 9.21 -20.30
C GLU A 89 -4.36 10.05 -20.14
N SER A 90 -4.43 11.18 -19.43
CA SER A 90 -3.37 12.20 -19.46
C SER A 90 -2.23 11.98 -18.46
N SER A 91 -2.39 11.13 -17.44
CA SER A 91 -1.43 11.04 -16.33
C SER A 91 -0.65 9.72 -16.29
N ASN A 92 0.53 9.67 -16.89
CA ASN A 92 1.40 8.48 -16.84
C ASN A 92 2.28 8.39 -15.57
N MET A 93 2.06 9.26 -14.59
CA MET A 93 2.89 9.30 -13.37
C MET A 93 2.32 8.37 -12.29
N LEU A 94 3.16 7.47 -11.78
CA LEU A 94 2.85 6.64 -10.62
C LEU A 94 3.16 7.43 -9.35
N GLU A 95 2.11 7.75 -8.59
CA GLU A 95 2.23 8.45 -7.32
C GLU A 95 2.07 7.48 -6.15
N ILE A 96 2.98 7.57 -5.19
CA ILE A 96 2.96 6.77 -3.96
C ILE A 96 2.55 7.70 -2.83
N VAL A 97 1.37 7.45 -2.28
CA VAL A 97 0.77 8.28 -1.22
C VAL A 97 1.32 7.89 0.13
N LYS A 98 1.41 6.58 0.39
CA LYS A 98 1.82 6.03 1.68
C LYS A 98 2.48 4.68 1.50
N ILE A 99 3.48 4.40 2.32
CA ILE A 99 4.11 3.08 2.41
C ILE A 99 3.57 2.35 3.64
N SER A 100 3.53 1.02 3.61
CA SER A 100 3.35 0.25 4.84
C SER A 100 4.44 0.69 5.80
N ALA A 101 4.11 0.91 7.07
CA ALA A 101 5.07 1.19 8.13
C ALA A 101 4.40 0.79 9.45
N PRO A 102 5.11 0.12 10.38
CA PRO A 102 4.59 -0.10 11.72
C PRO A 102 4.45 1.27 12.40
N SER A 103 3.23 1.67 12.70
CA SER A 103 2.98 2.80 13.59
C SER A 103 2.70 2.28 14.98
N MET A 104 3.39 2.82 15.98
CA MET A 104 3.13 2.54 17.38
C MET A 104 1.73 3.08 17.70
N HIS A 105 0.76 2.19 17.79
CA HIS A 105 -0.60 2.54 18.19
C HIS A 105 -0.65 2.52 19.72
N PHE A 106 -0.74 3.69 20.34
CA PHE A 106 -1.24 3.77 21.70
C PHE A 106 -2.73 3.45 21.63
N ILE A 107 -3.09 2.21 22.00
CA ILE A 107 -4.46 1.90 22.36
C ILE A 107 -4.84 2.96 23.39
N CYS A 108 -5.84 3.78 23.10
CA CYS A 108 -6.39 4.73 24.05
C CYS A 108 -6.78 3.90 25.26
N CYS A 109 -5.92 3.90 26.28
CA CYS A 109 -6.23 3.29 27.56
C CYS A 109 -7.50 3.99 27.99
N PHE A 110 -8.57 3.19 28.11
CA PHE A 110 -9.79 3.60 28.77
C PHE A 110 -9.38 4.51 29.93
N LYS A 111 -9.85 5.76 29.92
CA LYS A 111 -10.18 6.40 31.19
C LYS A 111 -11.26 5.51 31.80
N LEU A 112 -10.86 4.43 32.45
CA LEU A 112 -11.63 3.82 33.53
C LEU A 112 -11.63 4.90 34.61
N SER A 113 -12.52 5.86 34.44
CA SER A 113 -12.88 6.78 35.52
C SER A 113 -13.49 5.90 36.57
N TYR A 114 -12.76 5.71 37.67
CA TYR A 114 -13.24 5.20 38.93
C TYR A 114 -14.52 5.95 39.30
N ALA A 115 -15.67 5.36 39.00
CA ALA A 115 -16.97 5.88 39.36
C ALA A 115 -17.91 4.68 39.58
N LEU A 116 -17.55 3.79 40.52
CA LEU A 116 -18.44 2.73 41.04
C LEU A 116 -17.81 1.94 42.23
N ILE A 117 -17.15 2.62 43.18
CA ILE A 117 -16.76 2.00 44.47
C ILE A 117 -17.01 2.98 45.63
N HIS A 118 -18.25 3.45 45.76
CA HIS A 118 -18.78 4.02 47.02
C HIS A 118 -20.27 3.67 47.17
N ILE A 119 -20.58 2.38 47.05
CA ILE A 119 -21.77 1.78 47.66
C ILE A 119 -21.31 0.43 48.22
N ILE A 120 -20.98 0.44 49.50
CA ILE A 120 -21.18 -0.55 50.59
C ILE A 120 -20.30 -0.08 51.75
#